data_AF-A0A914PWG8-F1
#
_entry.id   AF-A0A914PWG8-F1
#
_cell.length_a   1.000
_cell.length_b   1.000
_cell.length_c   1.000
_cell.angle_alpha   90.00
_cell.angle_beta   90.00
_cell.angle_gamma   90.00
#
_symmetry.space_group_name_H-M   'P 1'
#
loop_
_entity.id
_entity.type
_entity.pdbx_description
1 polymer ?
#
loop_
_entity_poly.entity_id
_entity_poly.type
_entity_poly.pdbx_seq_one_letter_code
_entity_poly.pdbx_strand_id
1 'polypeptide(L)'
;MSDNIRILIASDIHAGYGEGKKIIDEDSFIGLEETLSHAAQQDVDFVLLGGDLFHESIPTRYTEHKVISLLRKYCLNDREVAMQMISDPKEVFENSQFKLVNYEDPNINVGLPIFSIHGFNGIRYFT
;
A
#
# COMPACT_ATOMS: atom_id res chain seq x y z
N MET A 1 -9.43 -22.11 -11.79
CA MET A 1 -8.71 -20.84 -11.58
C MET A 1 -8.62 -20.12 -12.91
N SER A 2 -8.65 -18.79 -12.90
CA SER A 2 -8.27 -17.95 -14.03
C SER A 2 -6.73 -17.83 -14.03
N ASP A 3 -6.09 -17.97 -15.19
CA ASP A 3 -4.63 -17.79 -15.33
C ASP A 3 -4.22 -16.31 -15.47
N ASN A 4 -5.17 -15.40 -15.28
CA ASN A 4 -4.94 -13.96 -15.35
C ASN A 4 -4.64 -13.39 -13.96
N ILE A 5 -3.60 -12.56 -13.89
CA ILE A 5 -3.30 -11.72 -12.73
C ILE A 5 -3.83 -10.31 -13.01
N ARG A 6 -4.65 -9.77 -12.11
CA ARG A 6 -5.19 -8.41 -12.17
C ARG A 6 -4.42 -7.53 -11.21
N ILE A 7 -3.80 -6.49 -11.76
CA ILE A 7 -2.95 -5.57 -11.00
C ILE A 7 -3.56 -4.17 -11.10
N LEU A 8 -3.77 -3.52 -9.96
CA LEU A 8 -4.01 -2.08 -9.94
C LEU A 8 -2.66 -1.36 -9.86
N ILE A 9 -2.42 -0.42 -10.77
CA ILE A 9 -1.19 0.38 -10.80
C ILE A 9 -1.56 1.82 -10.46
N ALA A 10 -0.86 2.42 -9.49
CA ALA A 10 -0.97 3.83 -9.14
C ALA A 10 0.41 4.41 -8.79
N SER A 11 0.55 5.73 -8.81
CA SER A 11 1.80 6.43 -8.46
C SER A 11 1.47 7.86 -8.05
N ASP A 12 2.41 8.53 -7.38
CA ASP A 12 2.36 9.98 -7.10
C ASP A 12 1.07 10.39 -6.35
N ILE A 13 0.67 9.55 -5.38
CA ILE A 13 -0.51 9.79 -4.54
C ILE A 13 -0.31 11.07 -3.70
N HIS A 14 0.90 11.30 -3.21
CA HIS A 14 1.26 12.44 -2.38
C HIS A 14 0.29 12.67 -1.20
N ALA A 15 0.03 11.64 -0.41
CA ALA A 15 -0.76 11.74 0.81
C ALA A 15 -0.20 12.84 1.73
N GLY A 16 -1.08 13.71 2.22
CA GLY A 16 -0.73 14.91 2.98
C GLY A 16 -0.54 16.16 2.12
N TYR A 17 -0.59 16.07 0.79
CA TYR A 17 -0.64 17.26 -0.06
C TYR A 17 -1.91 18.05 0.23
N GLY A 18 -1.74 19.33 0.52
CA GLY A 18 -2.85 20.22 0.87
C GLY A 18 -3.17 20.28 2.36
N GLU A 19 -2.48 19.51 3.21
CA GLU A 19 -2.75 19.46 4.65
C GLU A 19 -2.78 20.86 5.28
N GLY A 20 -3.82 21.16 6.05
CA GLY A 20 -4.05 22.47 6.68
C GLY A 20 -4.67 23.55 5.78
N LYS A 21 -4.90 23.28 4.48
CA LYS A 21 -5.60 24.21 3.58
C LYS A 21 -7.10 23.89 3.59
N LYS A 22 -7.91 24.81 4.11
CA LYS A 22 -9.38 24.66 4.35
C LYS A 22 -10.23 23.95 3.29
N ILE A 23 -9.85 23.99 2.02
CA ILE A 23 -10.65 23.45 0.91
C ILE A 23 -10.13 22.09 0.42
N ILE A 24 -8.82 21.85 0.48
CA ILE A 24 -8.15 20.72 -0.18
C ILE A 24 -7.40 19.80 0.80
N ASP A 25 -7.62 20.00 2.10
CA ASP A 25 -6.96 19.28 3.20
C ASP A 25 -7.08 17.75 3.07
N GLU A 26 -8.23 17.28 2.59
CA GLU A 26 -8.54 15.86 2.51
C GLU A 26 -8.37 15.25 1.10
N ASP A 27 -8.09 16.04 0.07
CA ASP A 27 -8.15 15.61 -1.33
C ASP A 27 -7.21 14.42 -1.60
N SER A 28 -5.97 14.48 -1.08
CA SER A 28 -4.99 13.41 -1.27
C SER A 28 -5.39 12.10 -0.58
N PHE A 29 -6.05 12.18 0.59
CA PHE A 29 -6.54 10.99 1.29
C PHE A 29 -7.76 10.39 0.60
N ILE A 30 -8.66 11.23 0.08
CA ILE A 30 -9.82 10.79 -0.71
C ILE A 30 -9.35 10.06 -1.96
N GLY A 31 -8.34 10.58 -2.67
CA GLY A 31 -7.77 9.91 -3.84
C GLY A 31 -7.12 8.56 -3.52
N LEU A 32 -6.42 8.46 -2.38
CA LEU A 32 -5.90 7.17 -1.90
C LEU A 32 -7.03 6.19 -1.55
N GLU A 33 -8.06 6.65 -0.84
CA GLU A 33 -9.23 5.83 -0.50
C GLU A 33 -9.96 5.33 -1.75
N GLU A 34 -10.18 6.20 -2.74
CA GLU A 34 -10.78 5.85 -4.01
C GLU A 34 -9.97 4.75 -4.71
N THR A 35 -8.65 4.93 -4.80
CA THR A 35 -7.72 3.95 -5.40
C THR A 35 -7.83 2.58 -4.72
N LEU A 36 -7.76 2.54 -3.39
CA LEU A 36 -7.85 1.29 -2.62
C LEU A 36 -9.25 0.66 -2.69
N SER A 37 -10.30 1.49 -2.68
CA SER A 37 -11.68 1.02 -2.82
C SER A 37 -11.93 0.41 -4.19
N HIS A 38 -11.35 0.98 -5.26
CA HIS A 38 -11.42 0.44 -6.60
C HIS A 38 -10.63 -0.85 -6.74
N ALA A 39 -9.44 -0.96 -6.12
CA ALA A 39 -8.69 -2.21 -6.07
C ALA A 39 -9.54 -3.35 -5.48
N ALA A 40 -10.19 -3.08 -4.34
CA ALA A 40 -11.07 -4.03 -3.69
C ALA A 40 -12.32 -4.36 -4.53
N GLN A 41 -13.00 -3.36 -5.09
CA GLN A 41 -14.20 -3.55 -5.93
C GLN A 41 -13.91 -4.34 -7.21
N GLN A 42 -12.74 -4.13 -7.81
CA GLN A 42 -12.31 -4.82 -9.02
C GLN A 42 -11.72 -6.20 -8.74
N ASP A 43 -11.63 -6.59 -7.46
CA ASP A 43 -11.06 -7.86 -7.02
C ASP A 43 -9.66 -8.10 -7.61
N VAL A 44 -8.81 -7.06 -7.57
CA VAL A 44 -7.43 -7.18 -8.06
C VAL A 44 -6.61 -8.07 -7.15
N ASP A 45 -5.59 -8.74 -7.68
CA ASP A 45 -4.72 -9.64 -6.92
C ASP A 45 -3.73 -8.86 -6.04
N PHE A 46 -3.26 -7.71 -6.53
CA PHE A 46 -2.46 -6.77 -5.74
C PHE A 46 -2.47 -5.35 -6.31
N VAL A 47 -1.98 -4.42 -5.49
CA VAL A 47 -1.69 -3.03 -5.89
C VAL A 47 -0.19 -2.86 -6.07
N LEU A 48 0.22 -2.20 -7.16
CA LEU A 48 1.58 -1.76 -7.40
C LEU A 48 1.65 -0.23 -7.35
N LEU A 49 2.42 0.31 -6.40
CA LEU A 49 2.66 1.74 -6.24
C LEU A 49 4.01 2.14 -6.81
N GLY A 50 4.01 3.11 -7.74
CA GLY A 50 5.18 3.59 -8.47
C GLY A 50 6.08 4.57 -7.71
N GLY A 51 5.74 4.96 -6.49
CA GLY A 51 6.50 5.93 -5.69
C GLY A 51 5.65 7.06 -5.15
N ASP A 52 6.29 7.93 -4.35
CA ASP A 52 5.73 9.16 -3.79
C ASP A 52 4.34 9.00 -3.15
N LEU A 53 4.19 7.94 -2.34
CA LEU A 53 2.99 7.73 -1.53
C LEU A 53 2.72 8.91 -0.59
N PHE A 54 3.78 9.49 -0.01
CA PHE A 54 3.69 10.67 0.84
C PHE A 54 4.17 11.91 0.09
N HIS A 55 3.55 13.07 0.41
CA HIS A 55 4.00 14.34 -0.14
C HIS A 55 5.33 14.80 0.45
N GLU A 56 5.46 14.69 1.76
CA GLU A 56 6.64 15.10 2.53
C GLU A 56 7.50 13.88 2.87
N SER A 57 8.83 14.05 2.90
CA SER A 57 9.76 13.00 3.32
C SER A 57 9.60 12.61 4.80
N ILE A 58 9.04 13.52 5.60
CA ILE A 58 8.65 13.30 6.99
C ILE A 58 7.18 13.71 7.10
N PRO A 59 6.23 12.80 6.85
CA PRO A 59 4.81 13.12 6.92
C PRO A 59 4.41 13.48 8.35
N THR A 60 3.31 14.21 8.48
CA THR A 60 2.73 14.50 9.79
C THR A 60 2.15 13.22 10.40
N ARG A 61 2.03 13.20 11.74
CA ARG A 61 1.32 12.12 12.44
C ARG A 61 -0.12 11.94 11.94
N TYR A 62 -0.75 13.02 11.49
CA TYR A 62 -2.09 12.98 10.91
C TYR A 62 -2.08 12.20 9.59
N THR A 63 -1.18 12.57 8.69
CA THR A 63 -0.97 11.91 7.40
C THR A 63 -0.63 10.42 7.57
N GLU A 64 0.33 10.08 8.43
CA GLU A 64 0.70 8.68 8.72
C GLU A 64 -0.51 7.88 9.23
N HIS A 65 -1.23 8.43 10.20
CA HIS A 65 -2.40 7.76 10.78
C HIS A 65 -3.51 7.55 9.76
N LYS A 66 -3.78 8.53 8.89
CA LYS A 66 -4.76 8.42 7.80
C LYS A 66 -4.38 7.33 6.81
N VAL A 67 -3.14 7.31 6.33
CA VAL A 67 -2.65 6.29 5.40
C VAL A 67 -2.72 4.90 6.03
N ILE A 68 -2.20 4.72 7.25
CA ILE A 68 -2.27 3.43 7.96
C ILE A 68 -3.73 2.97 8.15
N SER A 69 -4.64 3.89 8.48
CA SER A 69 -6.06 3.57 8.65
C SER A 69 -6.70 3.07 7.35
N LEU A 70 -6.38 3.70 6.22
CA LEU A 70 -6.88 3.29 4.90
C LEU A 70 -6.28 1.95 4.48
N LEU A 71 -4.96 1.77 4.62
CA LEU A 71 -4.30 0.49 4.36
C LEU A 71 -4.93 -0.62 5.21
N ARG A 72 -5.14 -0.39 6.50
CA ARG A 72 -5.80 -1.37 7.38
C ARG A 72 -7.22 -1.69 6.91
N LYS A 73 -8.00 -0.69 6.49
CA LYS A 73 -9.39 -0.85 6.06
C LYS A 73 -9.53 -1.70 4.79
N TYR A 74 -8.62 -1.54 3.83
CA TYR A 74 -8.74 -2.18 2.51
C TYR A 74 -7.83 -3.40 2.33
N CYS A 75 -6.67 -3.45 3.00
CA CYS A 75 -5.68 -4.51 2.81
C CYS A 75 -5.80 -5.67 3.81
N LEU A 76 -6.30 -5.42 5.02
CA LEU A 76 -6.43 -6.46 6.04
C LEU A 76 -7.85 -7.01 6.06
N ASN A 77 -8.01 -8.24 5.58
CA ASN A 77 -9.28 -8.95 5.50
C ASN A 77 -9.03 -10.44 5.27
N ASP A 78 -10.10 -11.25 5.26
CA ASP A 78 -10.01 -12.72 5.16
C ASP A 78 -9.95 -13.27 3.72
N ARG A 79 -9.75 -12.41 2.72
CA ARG A 79 -9.57 -12.87 1.34
C ARG A 79 -8.24 -13.63 1.21
N GLU A 80 -8.30 -14.80 0.59
CA GLU A 80 -7.10 -15.57 0.27
C GLU A 80 -6.33 -14.93 -0.89
N VAL A 81 -5.02 -14.74 -0.72
CA VAL A 81 -4.12 -14.26 -1.76
C VAL A 81 -3.68 -15.44 -2.64
N ALA A 82 -4.17 -15.50 -3.87
CA ALA A 82 -3.90 -16.58 -4.83
C ALA A 82 -2.55 -16.42 -5.56
N MET A 83 -1.54 -15.85 -4.89
CA MET A 83 -0.21 -15.64 -5.43
C MET A 83 0.84 -16.20 -4.47
N GLN A 84 1.96 -16.67 -5.03
CA GLN A 84 3.05 -17.25 -4.26
C GLN A 84 4.35 -16.50 -4.52
N MET A 85 5.10 -16.22 -3.46
CA MET A 85 6.47 -15.75 -3.61
C MET A 85 7.40 -16.92 -3.90
N ILE A 86 8.07 -16.90 -5.06
CA ILE A 86 9.00 -17.97 -5.48
C ILE A 86 10.46 -17.64 -5.11
N SER A 87 10.80 -16.35 -5.06
CA SER A 87 12.13 -15.88 -4.64
C SER A 87 12.37 -16.14 -3.15
N ASP A 88 13.63 -16.28 -2.72
CA ASP A 88 13.94 -16.40 -1.28
C ASP A 88 13.58 -15.10 -0.55
N PRO A 89 12.58 -15.12 0.36
CA PRO A 89 12.17 -13.93 1.11
C PRO A 89 13.29 -13.35 1.96
N LYS A 90 14.26 -14.16 2.41
CA LYS A 90 15.37 -13.68 3.24
C LYS A 90 16.31 -12.75 2.48
N GLU A 91 16.48 -12.99 1.19
CA GLU A 91 17.30 -12.13 0.31
C GLU A 91 16.53 -10.85 -0.04
N VAL A 92 15.26 -10.96 -0.43
CA VAL A 92 14.42 -9.80 -0.81
C VAL A 92 14.21 -8.86 0.38
N PHE A 93 13.96 -9.40 1.57
CA PHE A 93 13.72 -8.65 2.79
C PHE A 93 14.96 -8.59 3.69
N GLU A 94 16.18 -8.62 3.14
CA GLU A 94 17.45 -8.58 3.90
C GLU A 94 17.52 -7.38 4.86
N ASN A 95 16.97 -6.24 4.46
CA ASN A 95 16.95 -5.00 5.26
C ASN A 95 15.71 -4.85 6.17
N SER A 96 14.77 -5.80 6.15
CA SER A 96 13.58 -5.77 7.01
C SER A 96 13.79 -6.57 8.29
N GLN A 97 13.10 -6.19 9.37
CA GLN A 97 13.03 -7.02 10.57
C GLN A 97 12.27 -8.32 10.32
N PHE A 98 11.26 -8.30 9.44
CA PHE A 98 10.43 -9.44 9.08
C PHE A 98 10.93 -10.02 7.75
N LYS A 99 11.26 -11.32 7.75
CA LYS A 99 11.86 -12.03 6.60
C LYS A 99 10.83 -12.79 5.76
N LEU A 100 9.59 -12.30 5.73
CA LEU A 100 8.46 -12.91 5.04
C LEU A 100 7.74 -11.81 4.25
N VAL A 101 7.10 -12.21 3.17
CA VAL A 101 6.13 -11.32 2.51
C VAL A 101 4.89 -11.20 3.41
N ASN A 102 4.30 -10.02 3.47
CA ASN A 102 3.26 -9.68 4.45
C ASN A 102 2.03 -10.61 4.43
N TYR A 103 1.61 -11.12 3.27
CA TYR A 103 0.48 -12.04 3.14
C TYR A 103 0.79 -13.50 3.48
N GLU A 104 2.06 -13.83 3.74
CA GLU A 104 2.48 -15.14 4.25
C GLU A 104 2.82 -15.09 5.76
N ASP A 105 2.68 -13.94 6.42
CA ASP A 105 2.88 -13.82 7.86
C ASP A 105 1.69 -14.44 8.63
N PRO A 106 1.91 -15.40 9.54
CA PRO A 106 0.84 -16.11 10.23
C PRO A 106 0.07 -15.25 11.25
N ASN A 107 0.53 -14.04 11.56
CA ASN A 107 -0.06 -13.18 12.60
C ASN A 107 -0.86 -12.00 12.04
N ILE A 108 -0.82 -11.78 10.72
CA ILE A 108 -1.56 -10.70 10.06
C ILE A 108 -2.26 -11.25 8.81
N ASN A 109 -3.57 -11.01 8.72
CA ASN A 109 -4.33 -11.44 7.57
C ASN A 109 -4.35 -10.33 6.51
N VAL A 110 -3.52 -10.49 5.47
CA VAL A 110 -3.45 -9.56 4.34
C VAL A 110 -4.18 -10.18 3.15
N GLY A 111 -5.34 -9.61 2.80
CA GLY A 111 -6.14 -10.07 1.67
C GLY A 111 -5.97 -9.25 0.39
N LEU A 112 -5.38 -8.05 0.49
CA LEU A 112 -4.96 -7.25 -0.66
C LEU A 112 -3.54 -6.72 -0.43
N PRO A 113 -2.51 -7.41 -0.92
CA PRO A 113 -1.13 -6.97 -0.77
C PRO A 113 -0.84 -5.74 -1.64
N ILE A 114 0.04 -4.88 -1.12
CA ILE A 114 0.55 -3.71 -1.83
C ILE A 114 2.06 -3.85 -1.96
N PHE A 115 2.56 -3.74 -3.18
CA PHE A 115 3.98 -3.62 -3.48
C PHE A 115 4.27 -2.17 -3.86
N SER A 116 5.32 -1.58 -3.31
CA SER A 116 5.65 -0.18 -3.54
C SER A 116 7.15 0.00 -3.72
N ILE A 117 7.55 0.92 -4.59
CA ILE A 117 8.90 1.46 -4.61
C ILE A 117 8.92 2.83 -3.95
N HIS A 118 10.07 3.25 -3.42
CA HIS A 118 10.24 4.59 -2.89
C HIS A 118 10.47 5.58 -4.03
N GLY A 119 9.70 6.66 -4.06
CA GLY A 119 9.94 7.79 -4.96
C GLY A 119 10.93 8.80 -4.37
N PHE A 120 11.02 9.98 -4.98
CA PHE A 120 11.94 11.04 -4.56
C PHE A 120 11.67 11.52 -3.13
N ASN A 121 10.38 11.63 -2.76
CA ASN A 121 9.94 12.05 -1.43
C ASN A 121 9.74 10.83 -0.50
N GLY A 122 10.13 9.63 -0.93
CA GLY A 122 9.76 8.37 -0.31
C GLY A 122 10.45 8.07 1.02
N ILE A 123 9.63 7.74 2.02
CA ILE A 123 10.04 7.06 3.26
C ILE A 123 10.42 5.62 2.94
N ARG A 124 11.58 5.16 3.42
CA ARG A 124 12.17 3.82 3.20
C ARG A 124 11.45 2.61 3.84
N TYR A 125 10.16 2.71 4.15
CA TYR A 125 9.46 1.70 4.98
C TYR A 125 8.16 1.22 4.35
N PHE A 126 8.22 0.57 3.19
CA PHE A 126 7.12 -0.30 2.74
C PHE A 126 7.68 -1.47 1.94
N THR A 127 7.94 -2.56 2.66
CA THR A 127 8.01 -3.92 2.15
C THR A 127 7.33 -4.80 3.18
#